data_AF-A0A4Y9AAV5-F1
#
_entry.id   AF-A0A4Y9AAV5-F1
#
_cell.length_a   1.000
_cell.length_b   1.000
_cell.length_c   1.000
_cell.angle_alpha   90.00
_cell.angle_beta   90.00
_cell.angle_gamma   90.00
#
_symmetry.space_group_name_H-M   'P 1'
#
loop_
_entity.id
_entity.type
_entity.pdbx_description
1 polymer ?
#
loop_
_entity_poly.entity_id
_entity_poly.type
_entity_poly.pdbx_seq_one_letter_code
_entity_poly.pdbx_strand_id
1 'polypeptide(L)'
;MFKRFFMVLLTLLIAVAAVLLAAKHPTGPNTVSYDEPVGLWLSIGMIIVLFIPPLILSLFSNRIARIISVVYQAFVVMSFLGLIPIGLLIPDSIAVSVIALIGFLISIASVVVSLKTNSNKEVTR
;
A
#
# COMPACT_ATOMS: atom_id res chain seq x y z
N MET A 1 -3.98 -3.20 18.99
CA MET A 1 -2.86 -3.67 18.14
C MET A 1 -3.39 -4.24 16.84
N PHE A 2 -4.29 -5.22 16.88
CA PHE A 2 -4.92 -5.83 15.70
C PHE A 2 -5.47 -4.85 14.65
N LYS A 3 -6.12 -3.75 15.06
CA LYS A 3 -6.62 -2.73 14.10
C LYS A 3 -5.54 -2.20 13.14
N ARG A 4 -4.32 -1.95 13.64
CA ARG A 4 -3.20 -1.45 12.82
C ARG A 4 -2.68 -2.53 11.87
N PHE A 5 -2.52 -3.75 12.39
CA PHE A 5 -2.14 -4.90 11.57
C PHE A 5 -3.11 -5.13 10.42
N PHE A 6 -4.43 -5.16 10.70
CA PHE A 6 -5.45 -5.31 9.67
C PHE A 6 -5.43 -4.18 8.64
N MET A 7 -5.16 -2.94 9.05
CA MET A 7 -5.03 -1.82 8.10
C MET A 7 -3.84 -2.00 7.17
N VAL A 8 -2.65 -2.35 7.69
CA VAL A 8 -1.46 -2.61 6.87
C VAL A 8 -1.68 -3.82 5.95
N LEU A 9 -2.30 -4.88 6.46
CA LEU A 9 -2.66 -6.07 5.68
C LEU A 9 -3.65 -5.74 4.56
N LEU A 10 -4.66 -4.92 4.84
CA LEU A 10 -5.62 -4.48 3.84
C LEU A 10 -4.92 -3.65 2.74
N THR A 11 -3.98 -2.77 3.12
CA THR A 11 -3.20 -2.01 2.15
C THR A 11 -2.34 -2.93 1.26
N LEU A 12 -1.74 -3.99 1.83
CA LEU A 12 -1.02 -5.01 1.06
C LEU A 12 -1.93 -5.68 0.03
N LEU A 13 -3.11 -6.15 0.44
CA LEU A 13 -4.05 -6.81 -0.46
C LEU A 13 -4.49 -5.89 -1.60
N ILE A 14 -4.72 -4.60 -1.31
CA ILE A 14 -5.07 -3.61 -2.34
C ILE A 14 -3.89 -3.35 -3.26
N ALA A 15 -2.66 -3.28 -2.75
CA ALA A 15 -1.47 -3.10 -3.59
C ALA A 15 -1.29 -4.27 -4.57
N VAL A 16 -1.48 -5.51 -4.10
CA VAL A 16 -1.45 -6.70 -4.97
C VAL A 16 -2.57 -6.65 -6.01
N ALA A 17 -3.80 -6.31 -5.60
CA ALA A 17 -4.93 -6.16 -6.52
C ALA A 17 -4.68 -5.06 -7.57
N ALA A 18 -4.06 -3.95 -7.17
CA ALA A 18 -3.70 -2.85 -8.06
C ALA A 18 -2.69 -3.29 -9.13
N VAL A 19 -1.67 -4.08 -8.75
CA VAL A 19 -0.70 -4.62 -9.72
C VAL A 19 -1.34 -5.64 -10.65
N LEU A 20 -2.19 -6.53 -10.14
CA LEU A 20 -2.93 -7.48 -10.98
C LEU A 20 -3.83 -6.77 -11.99
N LEU A 21 -4.44 -5.65 -11.60
CA LEU A 21 -5.28 -4.87 -12.50
C LEU A 21 -4.44 -4.07 -13.50
N ALA A 22 -3.32 -3.49 -13.06
CA ALA A 22 -2.38 -2.81 -13.94
C ALA A 22 -1.78 -3.76 -14.99
N ALA A 23 -1.54 -5.03 -14.63
CA ALA A 23 -1.04 -6.05 -15.54
C ALA A 23 -1.97 -6.37 -16.71
N LYS A 24 -3.26 -6.02 -16.60
CA LYS A 24 -4.23 -6.15 -17.68
C LYS A 24 -4.09 -5.05 -18.74
N HIS A 25 -3.48 -3.93 -18.37
CA HIS A 25 -3.33 -2.74 -19.21
C HIS A 25 -1.86 -2.30 -19.21
N PRO A 26 -0.95 -3.09 -19.82
CA PRO A 26 0.47 -2.74 -19.84
C PRO A 26 0.67 -1.41 -20.56
N THR A 27 1.50 -0.55 -19.97
CA THR A 27 1.66 0.86 -20.37
C THR A 27 2.99 1.11 -21.09
N GLY A 28 3.80 0.06 -21.27
CA GLY A 28 5.09 0.10 -21.92
C GLY A 28 5.91 -1.20 -21.75
N PRO A 29 7.10 -1.28 -22.36
CA PRO A 29 7.90 -2.51 -22.40
C PRO A 29 8.47 -2.95 -21.05
N ASN A 30 8.57 -2.04 -20.07
CA ASN A 30 9.04 -2.35 -18.71
C ASN A 30 7.90 -2.39 -17.68
N THR A 31 6.66 -2.51 -18.14
CA THR A 31 5.49 -2.49 -17.26
C THR A 31 4.99 -3.89 -17.03
N VAL A 32 4.41 -4.11 -15.85
CA VAL A 32 3.91 -5.43 -15.48
C VAL A 32 2.84 -5.86 -16.49
N SER A 33 2.95 -7.08 -17.02
CA SER A 33 2.01 -7.67 -17.96
C SER A 33 1.73 -9.12 -17.59
N TYR A 34 0.55 -9.63 -17.98
CA TYR A 34 0.25 -11.07 -17.92
C TYR A 34 1.04 -11.89 -18.95
N ASP A 35 1.54 -11.26 -20.02
CA ASP A 35 2.34 -11.92 -21.04
C ASP A 35 3.75 -12.28 -20.55
N GLU A 36 4.23 -11.54 -19.54
CA GLU A 36 5.51 -11.79 -18.86
C GLU A 36 5.25 -12.22 -17.40
N PRO A 37 4.83 -13.48 -17.17
CA PRO A 37 4.40 -13.94 -15.86
C PRO A 37 5.51 -13.81 -14.81
N VAL A 38 6.78 -13.99 -15.20
CA VAL A 38 7.92 -13.85 -14.29
C VAL A 38 8.02 -12.43 -13.72
N GLY A 39 7.83 -11.40 -14.56
CA GLY A 39 7.86 -10.00 -14.13
C GLY A 39 6.70 -9.64 -13.20
N LEU A 40 5.51 -10.20 -13.45
CA LEU A 40 4.34 -10.07 -12.57
C LEU A 40 4.58 -10.72 -11.20
N TRP A 41 5.07 -11.97 -11.18
CA TRP A 41 5.36 -12.68 -9.93
C TRP A 41 6.44 -12.00 -9.10
N LEU A 42 7.50 -11.49 -9.75
CA LEU A 42 8.54 -10.72 -9.07
C LEU A 42 8.00 -9.43 -8.46
N SER A 43 7.11 -8.73 -9.18
CA SER A 43 6.48 -7.50 -8.70
C SER A 43 5.60 -7.76 -7.47
N ILE A 44 4.76 -8.81 -7.51
CA ILE A 44 3.94 -9.24 -6.37
C ILE A 44 4.82 -9.65 -5.19
N GLY A 45 5.87 -10.45 -5.45
CA GLY A 45 6.83 -10.89 -4.45
C GLY A 45 7.52 -9.71 -3.75
N MET A 46 7.97 -8.71 -4.52
CA MET A 46 8.58 -7.49 -3.97
C MET A 46 7.61 -6.71 -3.08
N ILE A 47 6.34 -6.57 -3.49
CA ILE A 47 5.32 -5.93 -2.66
C ILE A 47 5.15 -6.68 -1.33
N ILE A 48 5.02 -8.00 -1.36
CA ILE A 48 4.87 -8.81 -0.15
C ILE A 48 6.08 -8.61 0.77
N VAL A 49 7.30 -8.74 0.24
CA VAL A 49 8.55 -8.58 1.00
C VAL A 49 8.65 -7.18 1.61
N LEU A 50 8.29 -6.13 0.86
CA LEU A 50 8.29 -4.75 1.35
C LEU A 50 7.30 -4.54 2.51
N PHE A 51 6.18 -5.28 2.51
CA PHE A 51 5.16 -5.18 3.54
C PHE A 51 5.39 -6.08 4.77
N ILE A 52 6.30 -7.05 4.72
CA ILE A 52 6.64 -7.89 5.89
C ILE A 52 7.14 -7.03 7.07
N PRO A 53 8.13 -6.12 6.91
CA PRO A 53 8.56 -5.26 8.01
C PRO A 53 7.43 -4.44 8.65
N PRO A 54 6.61 -3.66 7.91
CA PRO A 54 5.51 -2.92 8.54
C PRO A 54 4.44 -3.83 9.13
N LEU A 55 4.18 -5.02 8.59
CA LEU A 55 3.27 -6.00 9.19
C LEU A 55 3.77 -6.47 10.56
N ILE A 56 5.04 -6.88 10.65
CA ILE A 56 5.66 -7.29 11.92
C ILE A 56 5.67 -6.12 12.91
N LEU A 57 6.12 -4.94 12.47
CA LEU A 57 6.17 -3.73 13.30
C LEU A 57 4.80 -3.29 13.82
N SER A 58 3.73 -3.56 13.08
CA SER A 58 2.36 -3.23 13.50
C SER A 58 1.87 -4.07 14.69
N LEU A 59 2.47 -5.23 14.94
CA LEU A 59 2.18 -6.09 16.10
C LEU A 59 2.78 -5.52 17.39
N PHE A 60 3.88 -4.78 17.30
CA PHE A 60 4.53 -4.16 18.46
C PHE A 60 3.83 -2.86 18.90
N SER A 61 3.70 -2.63 20.22
CA SER A 61 3.12 -1.39 20.78
C SER A 61 4.07 -0.19 20.80
N ASN A 62 5.36 -0.45 20.63
CA ASN A 62 6.43 0.50 20.97
C ASN A 62 6.40 1.71 20.02
N ARG A 63 6.73 2.90 20.56
CA ARG A 63 6.73 4.15 19.79
C ARG A 63 7.65 4.09 18.57
N ILE A 64 8.83 3.48 18.72
CA ILE A 64 9.82 3.35 17.63
C ILE A 64 9.24 2.51 16.47
N ALA A 65 8.70 1.32 16.76
CA ALA A 65 8.10 0.45 15.74
C ALA A 65 6.94 1.14 15.00
N ARG A 66 6.19 2.00 15.69
CA ARG A 66 5.12 2.80 15.11
C ARG A 66 5.64 3.88 14.16
N ILE A 67 6.66 4.63 14.54
CA ILE A 67 7.25 5.66 13.67
C ILE A 67 7.77 5.01 12.39
N ILE A 68 8.50 3.90 12.50
CA ILE A 68 9.00 3.17 11.34
C ILE A 68 7.83 2.71 10.45
N SER A 69 6.79 2.11 11.03
CA SER A 69 5.60 1.70 10.27
C SER A 69 4.90 2.87 9.55
N VAL A 70 4.84 4.06 10.14
CA VAL A 70 4.30 5.27 9.49
C VAL A 70 5.17 5.69 8.31
N VAL A 71 6.50 5.65 8.44
CA VAL A 71 7.43 5.97 7.35
C VAL A 71 7.24 5.03 6.17
N TYR A 72 7.15 3.71 6.41
CA TYR A 72 6.84 2.74 5.36
C TYR A 72 5.50 3.04 4.68
N GLN A 73 4.49 3.37 5.47
CA GLN A 73 3.16 3.62 4.93
C GLN A 73 3.09 4.91 4.12
N ALA A 74 3.92 5.91 4.42
CA ALA A 74 4.06 7.11 3.59
C ALA A 74 4.60 6.80 2.19
N PHE A 75 5.60 5.90 2.07
CA PHE A 75 6.07 5.43 0.76
C PHE A 75 4.94 4.76 -0.03
N VAL A 76 4.13 3.94 0.63
CA VAL A 76 2.97 3.29 0.01
C VAL A 76 1.92 4.30 -0.47
N VAL A 77 1.62 5.33 0.34
CA VAL A 77 0.74 6.44 -0.08
C VAL A 77 1.27 7.10 -1.36
N MET A 78 2.57 7.39 -1.41
CA MET A 78 3.22 7.98 -2.59
C MET A 78 3.12 7.07 -3.82
N SER A 79 3.29 5.75 -3.66
CA SER A 79 3.12 4.80 -4.75
C SER A 79 1.70 4.81 -5.32
N PHE A 80 0.67 4.80 -4.46
CA PHE A 80 -0.73 4.91 -4.93
C PHE A 80 -1.02 6.26 -5.60
N LEU A 81 -0.45 7.34 -5.07
CA LEU A 81 -0.61 8.66 -5.66
C LEU A 81 -0.07 8.72 -7.10
N GLY A 82 1.06 8.05 -7.37
CA GLY A 82 1.60 7.92 -8.72
C GLY A 82 0.76 7.04 -9.65
N LEU A 83 0.06 6.03 -9.10
CA LEU A 83 -0.77 5.12 -9.88
C LEU A 83 -2.09 5.76 -10.36
N ILE A 84 -2.63 6.73 -9.61
CA ILE A 84 -3.85 7.47 -9.96
C ILE A 84 -3.78 8.12 -11.35
N PRO A 85 -2.82 9.03 -11.64
CA PRO A 85 -2.75 9.69 -12.93
C PRO A 85 -2.45 8.69 -14.05
N ILE A 86 -1.65 7.65 -13.79
CA ILE A 86 -1.34 6.60 -14.77
C ILE A 86 -2.64 5.94 -15.25
N GLY A 87 -3.49 5.48 -14.32
CA GLY A 87 -4.78 4.84 -14.66
C GLY A 87 -5.84 5.78 -15.26
N LEU A 88 -5.65 7.09 -15.26
CA LEU A 88 -6.53 8.05 -15.95
C LEU A 88 -6.05 8.37 -17.37
N LEU A 89 -4.74 8.29 -17.61
CA LEU A 89 -4.12 8.63 -18.89
C LEU A 89 -4.22 7.48 -19.92
N ILE A 90 -4.51 6.24 -19.50
CA ILE A 90 -4.60 5.08 -20.40
C ILE A 90 -6.08 4.75 -20.68
N PRO A 91 -6.47 4.61 -21.96
CA PRO A 91 -7.80 4.17 -22.35
C PRO A 91 -8.18 2.84 -21.69
N ASP A 92 -9.46 2.69 -21.30
CA ASP A 92 -10.03 1.48 -20.69
C ASP A 92 -9.41 1.03 -19.34
N SER A 93 -8.57 1.86 -18.71
CA SER A 93 -7.89 1.53 -17.44
C SER A 93 -8.48 2.24 -16.20
N ILE A 94 -9.67 2.85 -16.31
CA ILE A 94 -10.33 3.61 -15.23
C ILE A 94 -10.39 2.81 -13.91
N ALA A 95 -10.58 1.49 -14.01
CA ALA A 95 -10.61 0.60 -12.86
C ALA A 95 -9.29 0.63 -12.05
N VAL A 96 -8.14 0.78 -12.71
CA VAL A 96 -6.81 0.92 -12.06
C VAL A 96 -6.78 2.21 -11.24
N SER A 97 -7.27 3.33 -11.80
CA SER A 97 -7.33 4.61 -11.06
C SER A 97 -8.30 4.54 -9.88
N VAL A 98 -9.44 3.85 -10.01
CA VAL A 98 -10.40 3.70 -8.90
C VAL A 98 -9.79 2.89 -7.75
N ILE A 99 -9.15 1.77 -8.04
CA ILE A 99 -8.45 0.97 -7.03
C ILE A 99 -7.27 1.73 -6.43
N ALA A 100 -6.52 2.48 -7.23
CA ALA A 100 -5.44 3.33 -6.75
C ALA A 100 -5.95 4.38 -5.76
N LEU A 101 -7.08 5.03 -6.05
CA LEU A 101 -7.73 6.00 -5.17
C LEU A 101 -8.20 5.36 -3.86
N ILE A 102 -8.82 4.18 -3.92
CA ILE A 102 -9.25 3.44 -2.73
C ILE A 102 -8.03 3.07 -1.87
N GLY A 103 -6.96 2.56 -2.49
CA GLY A 103 -5.70 2.22 -1.82
C GLY A 103 -5.04 3.44 -1.17
N PHE A 104 -5.04 4.57 -1.86
CA PHE A 104 -4.56 5.85 -1.34
C PHE A 104 -5.31 6.28 -0.08
N LEU A 105 -6.65 6.29 -0.12
CA LEU A 105 -7.49 6.67 1.02
C LEU A 105 -7.29 5.74 2.22
N ILE A 106 -7.23 4.42 1.99
CA ILE A 106 -7.02 3.43 3.05
C ILE A 106 -5.62 3.56 3.65
N SER A 107 -4.60 3.79 2.83
CA SER A 107 -3.23 3.99 3.31
C SER A 107 -3.09 5.26 4.15
N ILE A 108 -3.73 6.37 3.74
CA ILE A 108 -3.82 7.60 4.55
C ILE A 108 -4.54 7.33 5.87
N ALA A 109 -5.68 6.64 5.84
CA ALA A 109 -6.41 6.30 7.05
C ALA A 109 -5.54 5.49 8.02
N SER A 110 -4.72 4.57 7.51
CA SER A 110 -3.78 3.79 8.32
C SER A 110 -2.69 4.66 8.97
N VAL A 111 -2.16 5.66 8.24
CA VAL A 111 -1.23 6.65 8.79
C VAL A 111 -1.89 7.45 9.91
N VAL A 112 -3.08 8.00 9.66
CA VAL A 112 -3.83 8.81 10.65
C VAL A 112 -4.14 7.99 11.91
N VAL A 113 -4.61 6.75 11.77
CA VAL A 113 -4.89 5.88 12.92
C VAL A 113 -3.61 5.54 13.68
N SER A 114 -2.51 5.29 12.98
CA SER A 114 -1.21 5.04 13.59
C SER A 114 -0.67 6.27 14.33
N LEU A 115 -0.96 7.49 13.88
CA LEU A 115 -0.58 8.73 14.58
C LEU A 115 -1.52 9.04 15.76
N LYS A 116 -2.84 8.89 15.60
CA LYS A 116 -3.83 9.22 16.64
C LYS A 116 -3.70 8.33 17.89
N THR A 117 -3.25 7.09 17.75
CA THR A 117 -2.91 6.25 18.91
C THR A 117 -1.74 6.77 19.75
N ASN A 118 -1.02 7.81 19.30
CA ASN A 118 0.01 8.51 20.09
C ASN A 118 -0.61 9.47 21.11
N SER A 119 -1.59 10.28 20.67
CA SER A 119 -2.24 11.29 21.51
C SER A 119 -2.93 10.69 22.75
N ASN A 120 -3.61 9.54 22.60
CA ASN A 120 -4.38 8.97 23.71
C ASN A 120 -3.52 8.32 24.82
N LYS A 121 -2.23 8.07 24.57
CA LYS A 121 -1.31 7.50 25.58
C LYS A 121 -0.41 8.53 26.25
N GLU A 122 -0.39 9.78 25.76
CA GLU A 122 0.32 10.87 26.42
C GLU A 122 -0.55 11.64 27.42
N VAL A 123 -1.87 11.59 27.29
CA VAL A 123 -2.81 12.25 28.22
C VAL A 123 -3.02 11.46 29.53
N THR A 124 -2.58 10.20 29.58
CA THR A 124 -2.75 9.29 30.74
C THR A 124 -1.46 8.97 31.50
N ARG A 125 -0.40 9.75 31.29
CA ARG A 125 0.84 9.66 32.07
C ARG A 125 1.10 10.93 32.86
#